data_AF-A0A1G6PXI1-F1
#
_entry.id   AF-A0A1G6PXI1-F1
#
_cell.length_a   1.000
_cell.length_b   1.000
_cell.length_c   1.000
_cell.angle_alpha   90.00
_cell.angle_beta   90.00
_cell.angle_gamma   90.00
#
_symmetry.space_group_name_H-M   'P 1'
#
loop_
_entity.id
_entity.type
_entity.pdbx_description
1 polymer ?
#
loop_
_entity_poly.entity_id
_entity_poly.type
_entity_poly.pdbx_seq_one_letter_code
_entity_poly.pdbx_strand_id
1 'polypeptide(L)'
;MAKIKVENNNLETIETKRGQVRFNKMTTPGSVVFDLFFGTLNIIISVIIMSLSVVVYLFKDEIQSVIGDQFALNTMPLFYITIPILLFGILLHIYSIERIAQRFYKIYGLVIFALGFISLGIIIFMIFKYSINWLGISVFGNTSLGHNYLFYFPSILYIVYSIFIIYYSLIMMRR
;
A
#
# COMPACT_ATOMS: atom_id res chain seq x y z
N MET A 1 4.39 -26.55 -57.12
CA MET A 1 3.19 -26.44 -56.26
C MET A 1 3.64 -26.38 -54.80
N ALA A 2 3.66 -25.19 -54.20
CA ALA A 2 3.99 -25.02 -52.78
C ALA A 2 2.73 -25.21 -51.93
N LYS A 3 2.79 -26.08 -50.92
CA LYS A 3 1.71 -26.25 -49.93
C LYS A 3 1.81 -25.13 -48.90
N ILE A 4 0.82 -24.23 -48.90
CA ILE A 4 0.62 -23.26 -47.84
C ILE A 4 -0.10 -23.98 -46.69
N LYS A 5 0.61 -24.20 -45.58
CA LYS A 5 0.01 -24.60 -44.30
C LYS A 5 -0.40 -23.32 -43.59
N VAL A 6 -1.70 -23.02 -43.58
CA VAL A 6 -2.25 -21.91 -42.80
C VAL A 6 -2.30 -22.38 -41.35
N GLU A 7 -1.29 -21.99 -40.58
CA GLU A 7 -1.27 -22.17 -39.13
C GLU A 7 -1.78 -20.87 -38.52
N ASN A 8 -3.04 -20.88 -38.08
CA ASN A 8 -3.67 -19.83 -37.30
C ASN A 8 -2.77 -19.47 -36.12
N ASN A 9 -2.08 -18.33 -36.18
CA ASN A 9 -1.69 -17.55 -35.02
C ASN A 9 -1.30 -16.13 -35.46
N ASN A 10 -1.95 -15.15 -34.85
CA ASN A 10 -1.78 -13.72 -35.04
C ASN A 10 -0.35 -13.25 -34.70
N LEU A 11 0.61 -13.48 -35.60
CA LEU A 11 1.99 -13.01 -35.50
C LEU A 11 2.35 -12.29 -36.81
N GLU A 12 2.19 -10.97 -36.83
CA GLU A 12 2.92 -10.14 -37.79
C GLU A 12 4.39 -10.16 -37.39
N THR A 13 5.16 -10.93 -38.14
CA THR A 13 6.61 -11.01 -37.97
C THR A 13 7.22 -9.92 -38.85
N ILE A 14 7.57 -8.77 -38.26
CA ILE A 14 8.35 -7.76 -38.95
C ILE A 14 9.82 -8.21 -38.88
N GLU A 15 10.32 -8.79 -39.98
CA GLU A 15 11.73 -9.14 -40.14
C GLU A 15 12.58 -7.88 -40.40
N THR A 16 12.99 -7.17 -39.35
CA THR A 16 14.15 -6.28 -39.45
C THR A 16 15.44 -7.08 -39.24
N LYS A 17 16.41 -6.92 -40.15
CA LYS A 17 17.73 -7.60 -40.23
C LYS A 17 18.66 -7.46 -39.01
N ARG A 18 18.17 -7.06 -37.84
CA ARG A 18 18.92 -7.05 -36.57
C ARG A 18 18.02 -7.52 -35.44
N GLY A 19 18.17 -8.79 -35.07
CA GLY A 19 17.64 -9.38 -33.83
C GLY A 19 16.12 -9.37 -33.72
N GLN A 20 15.51 -10.55 -33.71
CA GLN A 20 14.09 -10.69 -33.40
C GLN A 20 13.80 -10.17 -31.98
N VAL A 21 13.27 -8.95 -31.85
CA VAL A 21 12.71 -8.48 -30.59
C VAL A 21 11.28 -9.01 -30.51
N ARG A 22 11.08 -10.09 -29.76
CA ARG A 22 9.75 -10.63 -29.47
C ARG A 22 9.06 -9.68 -28.48
N PHE A 23 8.23 -8.78 -28.98
CA PHE A 23 7.27 -8.05 -28.14
C PHE A 23 6.16 -9.02 -27.73
N ASN A 24 6.28 -9.58 -26.53
CA ASN A 24 5.24 -10.41 -25.96
C ASN A 24 4.04 -9.51 -25.63
N LYS A 25 3.01 -9.53 -26.49
CA LYS A 25 1.80 -8.70 -26.38
C LYS A 25 0.86 -9.27 -25.32
N MET A 26 1.29 -9.32 -24.06
CA MET A 26 0.47 -9.76 -22.92
C MET A 26 0.81 -9.00 -21.63
N THR A 27 0.83 -7.67 -21.70
CA THR A 27 0.51 -6.85 -20.53
C THR A 27 -0.69 -6.02 -20.94
N THR A 28 -1.87 -6.30 -20.36
CA THR A 28 -3.01 -5.39 -20.50
C THR A 28 -2.57 -4.06 -19.87
N PRO A 29 -2.35 -2.99 -20.67
CA PRO A 29 -1.74 -1.75 -20.20
C PRO A 29 -2.51 -1.17 -19.01
N GLY A 30 -3.83 -1.36 -19.01
CA GLY A 30 -4.73 -0.90 -17.96
C GLY A 30 -4.41 -1.45 -16.57
N SER A 31 -3.96 -2.71 -16.43
CA SER A 31 -3.66 -3.27 -15.11
C SER A 31 -2.42 -2.62 -14.48
N VAL A 32 -1.38 -2.37 -15.28
CA VAL A 32 -0.16 -1.72 -14.82
C VAL A 32 -0.40 -0.26 -14.46
N VAL A 33 -1.20 0.45 -15.26
CA VAL A 33 -1.59 1.84 -14.96
C VAL A 33 -2.40 1.91 -13.65
N PHE A 34 -3.28 0.96 -13.40
CA PHE A 34 -4.05 0.89 -12.15
C PHE A 34 -3.15 0.67 -10.94
N ASP A 35 -2.19 -0.25 -11.05
CA ASP A 35 -1.19 -0.53 -10.01
C ASP A 35 -0.40 0.77 -9.69
N LEU A 36 0.07 1.50 -10.71
CA LEU A 36 0.79 2.78 -10.54
C LEU A 36 -0.06 3.87 -9.89
N PHE A 37 -1.32 4.03 -10.34
CA PHE A 37 -2.24 5.00 -9.78
C PHE A 37 -2.52 4.71 -8.30
N PHE A 38 -2.82 3.46 -7.97
CA PHE A 38 -3.05 3.04 -6.59
C PHE A 38 -1.79 3.23 -5.74
N GLY A 39 -0.61 2.95 -6.29
CA GLY A 39 0.67 3.18 -5.63
C GLY A 39 0.86 4.66 -5.30
N THR A 40 0.54 5.54 -6.25
CA THR A 40 0.64 6.99 -6.11
C THR A 40 -0.29 7.51 -5.02
N LEU A 41 -1.55 7.07 -5.00
CA LEU A 41 -2.50 7.45 -3.96
C LEU A 41 -2.00 7.06 -2.56
N ASN A 42 -1.48 5.84 -2.40
CA ASN A 42 -0.95 5.40 -1.12
C ASN A 42 0.25 6.22 -0.66
N ILE A 43 1.16 6.58 -1.57
CA ILE A 43 2.30 7.46 -1.27
C ILE A 43 1.79 8.83 -0.82
N ILE A 44 0.89 9.47 -1.58
CA ILE A 44 0.36 10.80 -1.28
C ILE A 44 -0.33 10.82 0.08
N ILE A 45 -1.26 9.90 0.31
CA ILE A 45 -1.99 9.80 1.59
C ILE A 45 -1.02 9.61 2.74
N SER A 46 -0.02 8.73 2.56
CA SER A 46 0.97 8.46 3.61
C SER A 46 1.84 9.67 3.91
N VAL A 47 2.29 10.40 2.89
CA VAL A 47 3.08 11.62 3.06
C VAL A 47 2.25 12.70 3.79
N ILE A 48 0.96 12.85 3.46
CA ILE A 48 0.07 13.79 4.14
C ILE A 48 -0.07 13.41 5.62
N ILE A 49 -0.39 12.15 5.93
CA ILE A 49 -0.56 11.68 7.32
C ILE A 49 0.73 11.82 8.12
N MET A 50 1.88 11.44 7.55
CA MET A 50 3.18 11.61 8.20
C MET A 50 3.50 13.09 8.44
N SER A 51 3.25 13.96 7.46
CA SER A 51 3.52 15.40 7.59
C SER A 51 2.67 16.00 8.72
N LEU A 52 1.37 15.69 8.77
CA LEU A 52 0.49 16.11 9.85
C LEU A 52 0.95 15.56 11.21
N SER A 53 1.37 14.30 11.26
CA SER A 53 1.89 13.66 12.47
C SER A 53 3.17 14.32 12.99
N VAL A 54 4.06 14.74 12.08
CA VAL A 54 5.27 15.51 12.42
C VAL A 54 4.90 16.88 12.97
N VAL A 55 3.96 17.60 12.33
CA VAL A 55 3.51 18.91 12.83
C VAL A 55 2.93 18.80 14.23
N VAL A 56 2.03 17.84 14.48
CA VAL A 56 1.45 17.63 15.82
C VAL A 56 2.52 17.24 16.84
N TYR A 57 3.51 16.45 16.44
CA TYR A 57 4.61 16.08 17.32
C TYR A 57 5.50 17.27 17.71
N LEU A 58 5.83 18.12 16.74
CA LEU A 58 6.71 19.29 16.96
C LEU A 58 6.04 20.37 17.82
N PHE A 59 4.74 20.58 17.64
CA PHE A 59 3.98 21.59 18.38
C PHE A 59 3.18 21.00 19.55
N LYS A 60 3.59 19.82 20.03
CA LYS A 60 2.81 19.09 21.02
C LYS A 60 2.60 19.91 22.29
N ASP A 61 3.67 20.49 22.82
CA ASP A 61 3.66 21.20 24.10
C ASP A 61 2.81 22.48 24.00
N GLU A 62 2.91 23.20 22.87
CA GLU A 62 2.10 24.37 22.58
C GLU A 62 0.62 24.00 22.46
N ILE A 63 0.29 22.92 21.76
CA ILE A 63 -1.09 22.45 21.66
C ILE A 63 -1.61 22.06 23.04
N GLN A 64 -0.84 21.28 23.82
CA GLN A 64 -1.23 20.88 25.19
C GLN A 64 -1.44 22.09 26.11
N SER A 65 -0.64 23.15 25.98
CA SER A 65 -0.85 24.37 26.77
C SER A 65 -2.21 25.05 26.53
N VAL A 66 -2.80 24.83 25.34
CA VAL A 66 -4.10 25.40 24.96
C VAL A 66 -5.27 24.47 25.31
N ILE A 67 -5.12 23.16 25.05
CA ILE A 67 -6.22 22.20 25.22
C ILE A 67 -6.19 21.45 26.56
N GLY A 68 -5.04 21.42 27.24
CA GLY A 68 -4.81 20.76 28.53
C GLY A 68 -3.99 19.47 28.43
N ASP A 69 -3.32 19.12 29.52
CA ASP A 69 -2.37 18.01 29.60
C ASP A 69 -3.02 16.62 29.56
N GLN A 70 -4.35 16.54 29.73
CA GLN A 70 -5.09 15.28 29.62
C GLN A 70 -5.06 14.69 28.19
N PHE A 71 -4.75 15.50 27.18
CA PHE A 71 -4.65 15.07 25.78
C PHE A 71 -3.26 14.49 25.51
N ALA A 72 -3.16 13.21 25.15
CA ALA A 72 -1.87 12.53 25.00
C ALA A 72 -1.04 13.02 23.79
N LEU A 73 -1.71 13.37 22.69
CA LEU A 73 -1.11 13.80 21.41
C LEU A 73 0.08 12.91 20.96
N ASN A 74 -0.02 11.61 21.19
CA ASN A 74 0.99 10.65 20.80
C ASN A 74 0.80 10.27 19.33
N THR A 75 1.71 10.71 18.47
CA THR A 75 1.66 10.45 17.03
C THR A 75 2.40 9.18 16.62
N MET A 76 3.10 8.48 17.53
CA MET A 76 3.84 7.26 17.20
C MET A 76 2.97 6.17 16.56
N PRO A 77 1.74 5.90 17.04
CA PRO A 77 0.83 4.94 16.41
C PRO A 77 0.48 5.29 14.96
N LEU A 78 0.39 6.57 14.61
CA LEU A 78 0.18 7.01 13.23
C LEU A 78 1.38 6.66 12.35
N PHE A 79 2.62 6.82 12.83
CA PHE A 79 3.81 6.44 12.06
C PHE A 79 3.85 4.93 11.79
N TYR A 80 3.56 4.09 12.80
CA TYR A 80 3.59 2.64 12.64
C TYR A 80 2.61 2.14 11.58
N ILE A 81 1.45 2.78 11.46
CA ILE A 81 0.41 2.42 10.48
C ILE A 81 0.68 3.04 9.11
N THR A 82 1.29 4.23 9.07
CA THR A 82 1.52 4.94 7.81
C THR A 82 2.74 4.40 7.05
N ILE A 83 3.79 3.97 7.74
CA ILE A 83 5.00 3.43 7.09
C ILE A 83 4.68 2.24 6.17
N PRO A 84 3.91 1.22 6.60
CA PRO A 84 3.52 0.13 5.72
C PRO A 84 2.69 0.57 4.51
N ILE A 85 1.81 1.57 4.64
CA ILE A 85 1.03 2.10 3.51
C ILE A 85 1.97 2.78 2.49
N LEU A 86 2.95 3.55 2.98
CA LEU A 86 3.95 4.20 2.14
C LEU A 86 4.79 3.15 1.38
N LEU A 87 5.31 2.16 2.12
CA LEU A 87 6.11 1.08 1.54
C LEU A 87 5.30 0.29 0.51
N PHE A 88 4.03 0.03 0.78
CA PHE A 88 3.14 -0.62 -0.15
C PHE A 88 3.02 0.17 -1.46
N GLY A 89 2.83 1.50 -1.38
CA GLY A 89 2.75 2.36 -2.56
C GLY A 89 4.04 2.42 -3.38
N ILE A 90 5.20 2.43 -2.72
CA ILE A 90 6.52 2.38 -3.38
C ILE A 90 6.75 1.02 -4.05
N LEU A 91 6.48 -0.07 -3.33
CA LEU A 91 6.63 -1.43 -3.86
C LEU A 91 5.70 -1.68 -5.05
N LEU A 92 4.51 -1.09 -5.04
CA LEU A 92 3.57 -1.21 -6.15
C LEU A 92 4.11 -0.55 -7.43
N HIS A 93 4.77 0.60 -7.32
CA HIS A 93 5.47 1.22 -8.45
C HIS A 93 6.59 0.33 -8.98
N ILE A 94 7.43 -0.20 -8.09
CA ILE A 94 8.54 -1.07 -8.49
C ILE A 94 8.00 -2.33 -9.15
N TYR A 95 6.96 -2.95 -8.57
CA TYR A 95 6.26 -4.09 -9.15
C TYR A 95 5.76 -3.79 -10.57
N SER A 96 5.09 -2.65 -10.78
CA SER A 96 4.58 -2.25 -12.09
C SER A 96 5.69 -2.10 -13.14
N ILE A 97 6.80 -1.46 -12.77
CA ILE A 97 7.96 -1.26 -13.65
C ILE A 97 8.59 -2.61 -14.02
N GLU A 98 8.84 -3.45 -13.01
CA GLU A 98 9.44 -4.78 -13.18
C GLU A 98 8.54 -5.74 -13.96
N ARG A 99 7.21 -5.57 -13.83
CA ARG A 99 6.22 -6.30 -14.63
C ARG A 99 6.25 -5.89 -16.10
N ILE A 100 6.43 -4.60 -16.43
CA ILE A 100 6.64 -4.16 -17.82
C ILE A 100 7.93 -4.77 -18.36
N ALA A 101 8.99 -4.76 -17.56
CA ALA A 101 10.29 -5.34 -17.91
C ALA A 101 10.30 -6.88 -17.95
N GLN A 102 9.21 -7.54 -17.54
CA GLN A 102 9.08 -9.00 -17.43
C GLN A 102 10.19 -9.64 -16.57
N ARG A 103 10.66 -8.90 -15.56
CA ARG A 103 11.77 -9.29 -14.70
C ARG A 103 11.34 -9.20 -13.25
N PHE A 104 11.68 -10.18 -12.42
CA PHE A 104 11.53 -10.19 -10.94
C PHE A 104 10.20 -9.72 -10.31
N TYR A 105 9.13 -9.43 -11.06
CA TYR A 105 7.88 -8.86 -10.54
C TYR A 105 7.21 -9.78 -9.51
N LYS A 106 7.35 -11.10 -9.64
CA LYS A 106 6.85 -12.07 -8.65
C LYS A 106 7.52 -11.92 -7.28
N ILE A 107 8.80 -11.54 -7.26
CA ILE A 107 9.53 -11.28 -6.01
C ILE A 107 8.94 -10.05 -5.33
N TYR A 108 8.69 -8.98 -6.07
CA TYR A 108 8.04 -7.79 -5.50
C TYR A 108 6.61 -8.08 -5.04
N GLY A 109 5.85 -8.93 -5.77
CA GLY A 109 4.57 -9.44 -5.29
C GLY A 109 4.68 -10.18 -3.95
N LEU A 110 5.73 -10.99 -3.76
CA LEU A 110 6.00 -11.68 -2.49
C LEU A 110 6.40 -10.71 -1.36
N VAL A 111 7.18 -9.68 -1.66
CA VAL A 111 7.53 -8.64 -0.67
C VAL A 111 6.28 -7.88 -0.23
N ILE A 112 5.40 -7.52 -1.18
CA ILE A 112 4.10 -6.90 -0.90
C ILE A 112 3.23 -7.83 -0.03
N PHE A 113 3.24 -9.13 -0.31
CA PHE A 113 2.53 -10.12 0.49
C PHE A 113 3.03 -10.14 1.95
N ALA A 114 4.35 -10.20 2.16
CA ALA A 114 4.94 -10.13 3.50
C ALA A 114 4.58 -8.82 4.21
N LEU A 115 4.59 -7.70 3.49
CA LEU A 115 4.17 -6.40 4.02
C LEU A 115 2.71 -6.40 4.49
N GLY A 116 1.80 -7.08 3.78
CA GLY A 116 0.42 -7.26 4.21
C GLY A 116 0.28 -7.94 5.57
N PHE A 117 1.07 -8.99 5.83
CA PHE A 117 1.12 -9.64 7.15
C PHE A 117 1.72 -8.74 8.23
N ILE A 118 2.75 -7.97 7.90
CA ILE A 118 3.33 -6.97 8.82
C ILE A 118 2.27 -5.92 9.19
N SER A 119 1.54 -5.38 8.20
CA SER A 119 0.44 -4.44 8.45
C SER A 119 -0.63 -5.03 9.36
N LEU A 120 -1.06 -6.26 9.07
CA LEU A 120 -2.05 -6.95 9.91
C LEU A 120 -1.54 -7.16 11.34
N GLY A 121 -0.27 -7.56 11.51
CA GLY A 121 0.36 -7.72 12.81
C GLY A 121 0.45 -6.41 13.59
N ILE A 122 0.80 -5.30 12.92
CA ILE A 122 0.87 -3.96 13.52
C ILE A 122 -0.50 -3.56 14.07
N ILE A 123 -1.58 -3.72 13.32
CA ILE A 123 -2.90 -3.29 13.80
C ILE A 123 -3.42 -4.18 14.92
N ILE A 124 -3.19 -5.49 14.84
CA ILE A 124 -3.52 -6.41 15.94
C ILE A 124 -2.76 -5.98 17.21
N PHE A 125 -1.47 -5.69 17.10
CA PHE A 125 -0.67 -5.20 18.23
C PHE A 125 -1.20 -3.87 18.78
N MET A 126 -1.57 -2.92 17.93
CA MET A 126 -2.16 -1.65 18.36
C MET A 126 -3.48 -1.86 19.11
N ILE A 127 -4.33 -2.76 18.62
CA ILE A 127 -5.59 -3.09 19.28
C ILE A 127 -5.35 -3.74 20.65
N PHE A 128 -4.37 -4.64 20.76
CA PHE A 128 -4.03 -5.23 22.06
C PHE A 128 -3.46 -4.21 23.04
N LYS A 129 -2.62 -3.28 22.56
CA LYS A 129 -1.94 -2.30 23.43
C LYS A 129 -2.82 -1.12 23.83
N TYR A 130 -3.63 -0.61 22.90
CA TYR A 130 -4.38 0.63 23.04
C TYR A 130 -5.88 0.49 22.76
N SER A 131 -6.40 -0.74 22.71
CA SER A 131 -7.80 -1.03 22.33
C SER A 131 -8.13 -0.67 20.87
N ILE A 132 -9.33 -1.05 20.42
CA ILE A 132 -9.81 -0.82 19.04
C ILE A 132 -9.89 0.66 18.66
N ASN A 133 -9.98 1.54 19.66
CA ASN A 133 -9.98 2.99 19.54
C ASN A 133 -8.58 3.60 19.71
N TRP A 134 -7.52 2.85 19.37
CA TRP A 134 -6.13 3.28 19.55
C TRP A 134 -5.87 4.70 19.05
N LEU A 135 -6.44 5.12 17.91
CA LEU A 135 -6.24 6.47 17.38
C LEU A 135 -6.80 7.53 18.33
N GLY A 136 -8.02 7.29 18.83
CA GLY A 136 -8.68 8.15 19.80
C GLY A 136 -7.88 8.27 21.09
N ILE A 137 -7.44 7.13 21.65
CA ILE A 137 -6.60 7.12 22.86
C ILE A 137 -5.24 7.79 22.63
N SER A 138 -4.65 7.62 21.44
CA SER A 138 -3.34 8.19 21.12
C SER A 138 -3.39 9.71 21.03
N VAL A 139 -4.47 10.27 20.46
CA VAL A 139 -4.63 11.73 20.33
C VAL A 139 -5.21 12.32 21.61
N PHE A 140 -6.30 11.75 22.11
CA PHE A 140 -7.12 12.33 23.17
C PHE A 140 -6.91 11.73 24.55
N GLY A 141 -6.00 10.78 24.73
CA GLY A 141 -5.77 10.10 26.01
C GLY A 141 -6.94 9.22 26.43
N ASN A 142 -6.96 8.79 27.70
CA ASN A 142 -8.06 8.02 28.30
C ASN A 142 -9.28 8.89 28.65
N THR A 143 -9.60 9.85 27.80
CA THR A 143 -10.77 10.73 27.95
C THR A 143 -12.00 10.10 27.29
N SER A 144 -13.19 10.63 27.59
CA SER A 144 -14.43 10.23 26.91
C SER A 144 -14.34 10.41 25.38
N LEU A 145 -13.61 11.42 24.92
CA LEU A 145 -13.31 11.63 23.49
C LEU A 145 -12.43 10.50 22.94
N GLY A 146 -11.37 10.11 23.66
CA GLY A 146 -10.50 9.02 23.23
C GLY A 146 -11.21 7.66 23.15
N HIS A 147 -12.22 7.45 23.99
CA HIS A 147 -13.08 6.26 23.99
C HIS A 147 -14.29 6.33 23.06
N ASN A 148 -14.39 7.36 22.21
CA ASN A 148 -15.49 7.49 21.27
C ASN A 148 -15.48 6.36 20.21
N TYR A 149 -16.66 5.83 19.92
CA TYR A 149 -16.89 4.76 18.93
C TYR A 149 -16.43 5.14 17.50
N LEU A 150 -16.39 6.44 17.17
CA LEU A 150 -15.90 6.91 15.88
C LEU A 150 -14.44 6.51 15.63
N PHE A 151 -13.63 6.37 16.70
CA PHE A 151 -12.24 5.95 16.60
C PHE A 151 -12.05 4.45 16.35
N TYR A 152 -13.14 3.69 16.19
CA TYR A 152 -13.07 2.28 15.80
C TYR A 152 -12.85 2.16 14.29
N PHE A 153 -13.35 3.14 13.52
CA PHE A 153 -13.30 3.14 12.06
C PHE A 153 -11.88 3.04 11.49
N PRO A 154 -10.87 3.80 11.97
CA PRO A 154 -9.49 3.64 11.52
C PRO A 154 -8.96 2.20 11.65
N SER A 155 -9.28 1.52 12.75
CA SER A 155 -8.85 0.14 12.99
C SER A 155 -9.50 -0.83 12.02
N ILE A 156 -10.82 -0.72 11.84
CA ILE A 156 -11.57 -1.56 10.91
C ILE A 156 -11.05 -1.36 9.49
N LEU A 157 -10.92 -0.10 9.07
CA LEU A 157 -10.43 0.26 7.74
C LEU A 157 -9.03 -0.32 7.50
N TYR A 158 -8.13 -0.21 8.48
CA TYR A 158 -6.77 -0.70 8.33
C TYR A 158 -6.67 -2.23 8.35
N ILE A 159 -7.54 -2.93 9.10
CA ILE A 159 -7.65 -4.41 9.02
C ILE A 159 -8.10 -4.82 7.61
N VAL A 160 -9.18 -4.22 7.10
CA VAL A 160 -9.70 -4.51 5.76
C VAL A 160 -8.63 -4.23 4.71
N TYR A 161 -7.92 -3.10 4.84
CA TYR A 161 -6.83 -2.72 3.95
C TYR A 161 -5.65 -3.71 4.01
N SER A 162 -5.28 -4.19 5.19
CA SER A 162 -4.22 -5.20 5.36
C SER A 162 -4.57 -6.53 4.70
N ILE A 163 -5.82 -6.99 4.88
CA ILE A 163 -6.34 -8.19 4.21
C ILE A 163 -6.36 -8.00 2.69
N PHE A 164 -6.78 -6.81 2.24
CA PHE A 164 -6.76 -6.46 0.82
C PHE A 164 -5.35 -6.55 0.23
N ILE A 165 -4.31 -6.03 0.91
CA ILE A 165 -2.92 -6.14 0.45
C ILE A 165 -2.50 -7.61 0.28
N ILE A 166 -2.82 -8.45 1.27
CA ILE A 166 -2.49 -9.89 1.23
C ILE A 166 -3.19 -10.56 0.03
N TYR A 167 -4.48 -10.31 -0.15
CA TYR A 167 -5.23 -10.90 -1.26
C TYR A 167 -4.73 -10.41 -2.62
N TYR A 168 -4.50 -9.11 -2.75
CA TYR A 168 -4.08 -8.48 -4.00
C TYR A 168 -2.68 -8.93 -4.42
N SER A 169 -1.75 -9.11 -3.47
CA SER A 169 -0.41 -9.65 -3.76
C SER A 169 -0.44 -11.11 -4.21
N LEU A 170 -1.36 -11.95 -3.69
CA LEU A 170 -1.56 -13.30 -4.22
C LEU A 170 -1.98 -13.27 -5.70
N ILE A 171 -2.86 -12.34 -6.08
CA ILE A 171 -3.25 -12.15 -7.49
C ILE A 171 -2.06 -11.71 -8.34
N MET A 172 -1.23 -10.79 -7.83
CA MET A 172 -0.04 -10.31 -8.53
C MET A 172 0.97 -11.41 -8.86
N MET A 173 1.15 -12.36 -7.95
CA MET A 173 2.08 -13.48 -8.14
C MET A 173 1.54 -14.56 -9.08
N ARG A 174 0.22 -14.67 -9.21
CA ARG A 174 -0.44 -15.63 -10.10
C ARG A 174 -0.39 -15.22 -11.57
N ARG A 175 -0.34 -13.91 -11.85
CA ARG A 175 -0.20 -13.34 -13.20
C ARG A 175 1.23 -13.49 -13.73
#